data_AF-A0A0R3QV00-F1
#
_entry.id   AF-A0A0R3QV00-F1
#
_cell.length_a   1.000
_cell.length_b   1.000
_cell.length_c   1.000
_cell.angle_alpha   90.00
_cell.angle_beta   90.00
_cell.angle_gamma   90.00
#
_symmetry.space_group_name_H-M   'P 1'
#
loop_
_entity.id
_entity.type
_entity.pdbx_description
1 polymer ?
#
loop_
_entity_poly.entity_id
_entity_poly.type
_entity_poly.pdbx_seq_one_letter_code
_entity_poly.pdbx_strand_id
1 'polypeptide(L)'
;MRPCGLYWFCFTGNELNGLPVIISDCGNQANEWKPCIERKIADQVFGACCDRFAPPECRGLCIYESNPIEARVVLMHAIQPSRCRLYKYLSSIIHCAAQTHDNTACCRDMGVH
;
A
#
# COMPACT_ATOMS: atom_id res chain seq x y z
N MET A 1 -5.72 -6.14 13.45
CA MET A 1 -5.41 -5.71 12.08
C MET A 1 -5.59 -6.92 11.18
N ARG A 2 -6.37 -6.81 10.11
CA ARG A 2 -6.31 -7.84 9.06
C ARG A 2 -4.89 -7.81 8.49
N PRO A 3 -4.19 -8.95 8.38
CA PRO A 3 -2.76 -8.97 8.10
C PRO A 3 -2.40 -8.44 6.68
N CYS A 4 -3.41 -8.16 5.84
CA CYS A 4 -3.27 -7.47 4.55
C CYS A 4 -2.59 -6.11 4.70
N GLY A 5 -2.86 -5.39 5.80
CA GLY A 5 -2.27 -4.07 6.05
C GLY A 5 -0.75 -4.08 6.26
N LEU A 6 -0.09 -5.23 6.17
CA LEU A 6 1.36 -5.35 6.23
C LEU A 6 2.00 -5.42 4.83
N TYR A 7 1.19 -5.59 3.78
CA TYR A 7 1.65 -5.79 2.41
C TYR A 7 1.21 -4.63 1.53
N TRP A 8 1.93 -3.50 1.65
CA TRP A 8 1.57 -2.21 1.07
C TRP A 8 1.46 -2.21 -0.46
N PHE A 9 2.11 -3.16 -1.13
CA PHE A 9 2.06 -3.34 -2.59
C PHE A 9 0.73 -3.89 -3.11
N CYS A 10 -0.07 -4.56 -2.28
CA CYS A 10 -1.38 -5.07 -2.69
C CYS A 10 -2.45 -3.98 -2.87
N PHE A 11 -2.14 -2.70 -2.58
CA PHE A 11 -3.14 -1.64 -2.44
C PHE A 11 -3.25 -0.67 -3.61
N THR A 12 -2.54 -0.90 -4.70
CA THR A 12 -2.66 -0.09 -5.91
C THR A 12 -3.73 -0.66 -6.83
N GLY A 13 -4.95 -0.15 -6.65
CA GLY A 13 -6.14 -0.53 -7.41
C GLY A 13 -6.04 -0.23 -8.91
N ASN A 14 -6.70 -1.10 -9.67
CA ASN A 14 -6.82 -1.13 -11.12
C ASN A 14 -8.04 -0.32 -11.55
N GLU A 15 -7.94 1.01 -11.62
CA GLU A 15 -8.78 1.89 -12.46
C GLU A 15 -8.50 3.36 -12.10
N LEU A 16 -7.98 4.12 -13.06
CA LEU A 16 -8.05 5.59 -13.02
C LEU A 16 -9.07 6.04 -14.07
N ASN A 17 -10.22 6.53 -13.60
CA ASN A 17 -11.10 7.49 -14.29
C ASN A 17 -11.28 7.26 -15.81
N GLY A 18 -11.91 6.17 -16.23
CA GLY A 18 -12.49 6.05 -17.58
C GLY A 18 -11.52 6.24 -18.76
N LEU A 19 -10.22 6.12 -18.55
CA LEU A 19 -9.21 6.13 -19.60
C LEU A 19 -8.95 4.68 -20.05
N PRO A 20 -8.83 4.42 -21.37
CA PRO A 20 -8.48 3.10 -21.86
C PRO A 20 -6.99 2.88 -21.61
N VAL A 21 -6.64 2.52 -20.38
CA VAL A 21 -5.27 2.11 -20.06
C VAL A 21 -5.10 0.71 -20.65
N ILE A 22 -4.42 0.61 -21.79
CA ILE A 22 -3.87 -0.64 -22.30
C ILE A 22 -2.70 -1.04 -21.37
N ILE A 23 -3.02 -1.45 -20.15
CA ILE A 23 -2.20 -2.30 -19.29
C ILE A 23 -3.15 -3.43 -18.92
N SER A 24 -3.48 -4.27 -19.90
CA SER A 24 -4.55 -5.27 -19.82
C SER A 24 -4.27 -6.45 -18.88
N ASP A 25 -3.22 -6.37 -18.05
CA ASP A 25 -2.82 -7.43 -17.15
C ASP A 25 -2.03 -6.85 -15.96
N CYS A 26 -2.69 -6.43 -14.90
CA CYS A 26 -2.04 -5.90 -13.69
C CYS A 26 -2.92 -6.23 -12.47
N GLY A 27 -2.38 -6.11 -11.26
CA GLY A 27 -3.12 -6.41 -10.04
C GLY A 27 -3.59 -7.87 -9.94
N ASN A 28 -2.83 -8.81 -10.50
CA ASN A 28 -3.12 -10.24 -10.45
C ASN A 28 -1.84 -11.06 -10.24
N GLN A 29 -2.00 -12.34 -9.91
CA GLN A 29 -0.89 -13.25 -9.62
C GLN A 29 0.06 -13.45 -10.81
N ALA A 30 -0.44 -13.44 -12.06
CA ALA A 30 0.39 -13.65 -13.25
C ALA A 30 1.42 -12.52 -13.45
N ASN A 31 1.08 -11.30 -13.03
CA ASN A 31 1.98 -10.15 -13.02
C ASN A 31 2.46 -9.76 -11.62
N GLU A 32 2.56 -10.72 -10.71
CA GLU A 32 3.14 -10.53 -9.37
C GLU A 32 2.48 -9.38 -8.60
N TRP A 33 1.17 -9.17 -8.82
CA TRP A 33 0.38 -8.09 -8.22
C TRP A 33 0.90 -6.68 -8.52
N LYS A 34 1.60 -6.49 -9.64
CA LYS A 34 2.09 -5.18 -10.05
C LYS A 34 0.95 -4.15 -10.10
N PRO A 35 1.19 -2.93 -9.59
CA PRO A 35 0.25 -1.83 -9.69
C PRO A 35 -0.22 -1.61 -11.13
N CYS A 36 -1.48 -1.24 -11.27
CA CYS A 36 -2.05 -0.79 -12.53
C CYS A 36 -1.82 0.70 -12.80
N ILE A 37 -1.11 1.35 -11.90
CA ILE A 37 -0.75 2.76 -11.93
C ILE A 37 0.75 2.89 -11.84
N GLU A 38 1.29 4.00 -12.33
CA GLU A 38 2.72 4.28 -12.16
C GLU A 38 3.08 4.43 -10.67
N ARG A 39 4.28 3.99 -10.30
CA ARG A 39 4.82 4.12 -8.93
C ARG A 39 4.66 5.54 -8.39
N LYS A 40 4.91 6.54 -9.23
CA LYS A 40 4.75 7.97 -8.89
C LYS A 40 3.33 8.33 -8.44
N ILE A 41 2.31 7.76 -9.08
CA ILE A 41 0.91 7.98 -8.70
C ILE A 41 0.60 7.24 -7.40
N ALA A 42 1.11 6.01 -7.24
CA ALA A 42 0.96 5.26 -6.01
C ALA A 42 1.59 5.99 -4.81
N ASP A 43 2.79 6.55 -4.98
CA ASP A 43 3.47 7.37 -3.96
C ASP A 43 2.63 8.60 -3.58
N GLN A 44 2.02 9.27 -4.57
CA GLN A 44 1.15 10.43 -4.33
C GLN A 44 -0.12 10.07 -3.56
N VAL A 45 -0.81 8.99 -3.96
CA VAL A 45 -2.02 8.52 -3.29
C VAL A 45 -1.71 8.09 -1.86
N PHE A 46 -0.64 7.31 -1.68
CA PHE A 46 -0.21 6.84 -0.36
C PHE A 46 0.22 8.00 0.54
N GLY A 47 0.97 8.97 0.00
CA GLY A 47 1.37 10.18 0.70
C GLY A 47 0.17 11.00 1.17
N ALA A 48 -0.82 11.24 0.30
CA ALA A 48 -2.04 11.97 0.66
C ALA A 48 -2.85 11.25 1.76
N CYS A 49 -2.94 9.93 1.70
CA CYS A 49 -3.57 9.12 2.75
C CYS A 49 -2.76 9.17 4.05
N CYS A 50 -1.43 9.15 3.99
CA CYS A 50 -0.58 9.30 5.15
C CYS A 50 -0.77 10.68 5.80
N ASP A 51 -0.76 11.76 5.03
CA ASP A 51 -0.95 13.12 5.54
C ASP A 51 -2.26 13.29 6.31
N ARG A 52 -3.29 12.54 5.91
CA ARG A 52 -4.62 12.55 6.53
C ARG A 52 -4.68 11.86 7.89
N PHE A 53 -3.94 10.77 8.10
CA PHE A 53 -4.06 9.95 9.31
C PHE A 53 -2.82 9.95 10.20
N ALA A 54 -1.62 10.15 9.64
CA ALA A 54 -0.38 10.15 10.40
C ALA A 54 -0.06 11.56 10.95
N PRO A 55 0.43 11.65 12.20
CA PRO A 55 0.95 12.89 12.75
C PRO A 55 2.12 13.45 11.91
N PRO A 56 2.29 14.78 11.82
CA PRO A 56 3.35 15.42 11.03
C PRO A 56 4.76 14.86 11.27
N GLU A 57 5.10 14.57 12.53
CA GLU A 57 6.38 14.01 12.96
C GLU A 57 6.61 12.57 12.47
N CYS A 58 5.54 11.87 12.04
CA CYS A 58 5.57 10.49 11.59
C CYS A 58 5.51 10.35 10.06
N ARG A 59 5.18 11.42 9.33
CA ARG A 59 4.97 11.37 7.87
C ARG A 59 6.21 10.96 7.10
N GLY A 60 7.41 11.26 7.62
CA GLY A 60 8.68 10.82 7.02
C GLY A 60 8.87 9.29 7.00
N LEU A 61 8.03 8.53 7.70
CA LEU A 61 8.04 7.06 7.70
C LEU A 61 7.02 6.45 6.72
N CYS A 62 6.19 7.26 6.08
CA CYS A 62 5.20 6.81 5.10
C CYS A 62 5.85 6.65 3.71
N ILE A 63 6.49 5.51 3.49
CA ILE A 63 7.15 5.19 2.22
C ILE A 63 6.35 4.10 1.52
N TYR A 64 5.66 4.43 0.42
CA TYR A 64 5.07 3.39 -0.40
C TYR A 64 6.18 2.54 -1.02
N GLU A 65 6.08 1.21 -0.92
CA GLU A 65 7.03 0.26 -1.52
C GLU A 65 6.30 -0.90 -2.19
N SER A 66 6.60 -1.10 -3.48
CA SER A 66 6.03 -2.15 -4.31
C SER A 66 6.85 -3.45 -4.28
N ASN A 67 8.15 -3.39 -3.94
CA ASN A 67 9.01 -4.56 -3.81
C ASN A 67 8.75 -5.27 -2.47
N PRO A 68 8.38 -6.56 -2.45
CA PRO A 68 8.05 -7.27 -1.22
C PRO A 68 9.22 -7.40 -0.23
N ILE A 69 10.47 -7.40 -0.72
CA ILE A 69 11.66 -7.47 0.12
C ILE A 69 11.89 -6.14 0.82
N GLU A 70 11.87 -5.03 0.07
CA GLU A 70 12.08 -3.68 0.61
C GLU A 70 10.91 -3.24 1.48
N ALA A 71 9.68 -3.61 1.12
CA ALA A 71 8.48 -3.33 1.91
C ALA A 71 8.56 -3.92 3.33
N ARG A 72 9.19 -5.08 3.52
CA ARG A 72 9.44 -5.65 4.86
C ARG A 72 10.36 -4.78 5.69
N VAL A 73 11.38 -4.18 5.08
CA VAL A 73 12.31 -3.27 5.76
C VAL A 73 11.59 -1.98 6.17
N VAL A 74 10.83 -1.38 5.26
CA VAL A 74 9.98 -0.21 5.55
C VAL A 74 9.01 -0.50 6.69
N LEU A 75 8.36 -1.67 6.66
CA LEU A 75 7.44 -2.10 7.71
C LEU A 75 8.13 -2.25 9.07
N MET A 76 9.35 -2.79 9.12
CA MET A 76 10.12 -2.88 10.36
C MET A 76 10.38 -1.49 10.95
N HIS A 77 10.68 -0.50 10.13
CA HIS A 77 10.82 0.89 10.57
C HIS A 77 9.50 1.50 11.06
N ALA A 78 8.36 1.12 10.47
CA ALA A 78 7.03 1.57 10.89
C ALA A 78 6.54 0.95 12.22
N ILE A 79 7.04 -0.25 12.55
CA ILE A 79 6.68 -0.98 13.78
C ILE A 79 7.66 -0.67 14.92
N GLN A 80 8.91 -0.31 14.61
CA GLN A 80 9.91 0.00 15.63
C GLN A 80 9.41 1.10 16.59
N PRO A 81 9.54 0.89 17.91
CA PRO A 81 8.98 1.79 18.91
C PRO A 81 9.70 3.15 19.03
N SER A 82 10.69 3.44 18.18
CA SER A 82 11.42 4.70 18.19
C SER A 82 10.63 5.81 17.47
N ARG A 83 10.17 6.79 18.25
CA ARG A 83 9.57 8.10 17.88
C ARG A 83 8.14 8.09 17.34
N CYS A 84 7.75 7.17 16.46
CA CYS A 84 6.41 7.19 15.85
C CYS A 84 5.75 5.81 15.82
N ARG A 85 4.61 5.68 16.49
CA ARG A 85 3.80 4.45 16.48
C ARG A 85 3.00 4.34 15.18
N LEU A 86 3.67 4.38 14.02
CA LEU A 86 3.03 4.43 12.70
C LEU A 86 2.08 3.25 12.49
N TYR A 87 2.42 2.09 13.06
CA TYR A 87 1.54 0.92 13.10
C TYR A 87 0.10 1.26 13.53
N LYS A 88 -0.13 2.20 14.47
CA LYS A 88 -1.47 2.60 14.91
C LYS A 88 -2.33 3.22 13.81
N TYR A 89 -1.71 3.96 12.89
CA TYR A 89 -2.39 4.67 11.80
C TYR A 89 -2.44 3.85 10.53
N LEU A 90 -1.61 2.80 10.46
CA LEU A 90 -1.35 2.07 9.24
C LEU A 90 -2.61 1.47 8.61
N SER A 91 -3.52 0.94 9.43
CA SER A 91 -4.79 0.39 8.93
C SER A 91 -5.64 1.45 8.22
N SER A 92 -5.67 2.69 8.72
CA SER A 92 -6.45 3.78 8.12
C SER A 92 -5.80 4.33 6.85
N ILE A 93 -4.48 4.48 6.86
CA ILE A 93 -3.69 4.92 5.70
C ILE A 93 -3.88 3.93 4.55
N ILE A 94 -3.75 2.64 4.84
CA ILE A 94 -3.89 1.57 3.85
C ILE A 94 -5.31 1.47 3.34
N HIS A 95 -6.32 1.54 4.22
CA HIS A 95 -7.71 1.51 3.78
C HIS A 95 -8.05 2.70 2.86
N CYS A 96 -7.46 3.87 3.11
CA CYS A 96 -7.57 5.01 2.22
C CYS A 96 -6.87 4.77 0.88
N ALA A 97 -5.63 4.28 0.89
CA ALA A 97 -4.85 4.02 -0.32
C ALA A 97 -5.49 2.92 -1.18
N ALA A 98 -6.17 1.96 -0.55
CA ALA A 98 -6.94 0.90 -1.19
C ALA A 98 -8.10 1.41 -2.04
N GLN A 99 -8.57 2.65 -1.83
CA GLN A 99 -9.73 3.23 -2.53
C GLN A 99 -10.93 2.27 -2.61
N THR A 100 -11.19 1.49 -1.53
CA THR A 100 -12.26 0.47 -1.43
C THR A 100 -12.13 -0.78 -2.32
N HIS A 101 -10.96 -1.02 -2.94
CA HIS A 101 -10.70 -2.24 -3.69
C HIS A 101 -10.54 -3.47 -2.78
N ASP A 102 -11.01 -4.62 -3.26
CA ASP A 102 -10.82 -5.91 -2.61
C ASP A 102 -9.45 -6.51 -2.97
N ASN A 103 -8.54 -6.49 -2.00
CA ASN A 103 -7.18 -7.00 -2.17
C ASN A 103 -7.00 -8.39 -1.53
N THR A 104 -8.11 -9.07 -1.19
CA THR A 104 -8.09 -10.38 -0.50
C THR A 104 -7.28 -11.42 -1.27
N ALA A 105 -7.34 -11.41 -2.60
CA ALA A 105 -6.60 -12.35 -3.43
C ALA A 105 -5.08 -12.12 -3.36
N CYS A 106 -4.63 -10.87 -3.44
CA CYS A 106 -3.22 -10.50 -3.26
C CYS A 106 -2.70 -10.89 -1.88
N CYS A 107 -3.48 -10.60 -0.84
CA CYS A 107 -3.13 -11.00 0.51
C CYS A 107 -2.99 -12.52 0.65
N ARG A 108 -3.94 -13.28 0.12
CA ARG A 108 -3.90 -14.74 0.20
C ARG A 108 -2.63 -15.30 -0.45
N ASP A 109 -2.25 -14.76 -1.62
CA ASP A 109 -1.03 -15.16 -2.33
C ASP A 109 0.25 -14.87 -1.51
N MET A 110 0.23 -13.79 -0.73
CA MET A 110 1.32 -13.42 0.19
C MET A 110 1.26 -14.13 1.56
N GLY A 111 0.40 -15.14 1.73
CA GLY A 111 0.28 -15.92 2.97
C GLY A 111 -0.45 -15.20 4.10
N VAL A 112 -1.33 -14.26 3.75
CA VAL A 112 -2.11 -13.45 4.68
C VAL A 112 -3.58 -13.90 4.67
N HIS A 113 -4.16 -14.12 5.84
CA HIS A 113 -5.54 -14.58 6.03
C HIS A 113 -6.37 -13.63 6.90
#